data_AF-A0A534ZZB3-F1
#
_entry.id   AF-A0A534ZZB3-F1
#
_cell.length_a   1.000
_cell.length_b   1.000
_cell.length_c   1.000
_cell.angle_alpha   90.00
_cell.angle_beta   90.00
_cell.angle_gamma   90.00
#
_symmetry.space_group_name_H-M   'P 1'
#
loop_
_entity.id
_entity.type
_entity.pdbx_description
1 polymer ?
#
loop_
_entity_poly.entity_id
_entity_poly.type
_entity_poly.pdbx_seq_one_letter_code
_entity_poly.pdbx_strand_id
1 'polypeptide(L)'
;EARERLHRYLSGPRQAWTAGKPSPAVFVSRRGDRLARESVWRLVRHWAEVANVPGRVSPHTFRHSFATHLLEGGADLRVVQTLLGHASISTTQLYTHLTGERLREVYTRAHPRA
;
A
#
# COMPACT_ATOMS: atom_id res chain seq x y z
N GLU A 1 3.10 -13.69 -2.22
CA GLU A 1 4.26 -13.27 -1.40
C GLU A 1 3.89 -12.64 -0.04
N ALA A 2 3.06 -11.59 0.03
CA ALA A 2 2.77 -10.89 1.30
C ALA A 2 2.26 -11.78 2.45
N ARG A 3 1.34 -12.72 2.15
CA ARG A 3 0.83 -13.70 3.13
C ARG A 3 1.95 -14.53 3.76
N GLU A 4 2.90 -15.00 2.95
CA GLU A 4 4.01 -15.82 3.41
C GLU A 4 4.97 -15.02 4.29
N ARG A 5 5.28 -13.78 3.89
CA ARG A 5 6.11 -12.87 4.70
C ARG A 5 5.46 -12.56 6.04
N LEU A 6 4.16 -12.34 6.05
CA LEU A 6 3.40 -12.13 7.29
C LEU A 6 3.45 -13.37 8.18
N HIS A 7 3.19 -14.56 7.63
CA HIS A 7 3.28 -15.81 8.38
C HIS A 7 4.66 -15.98 9.03
N ARG A 8 5.74 -15.80 8.24
CA ARG A 8 7.12 -15.89 8.73
C ARG A 8 7.42 -14.89 9.86
N TYR A 9 6.89 -13.68 9.76
CA TYR A 9 7.03 -12.68 10.81
C TYR A 9 6.28 -13.09 12.09
N LEU A 10 5.03 -13.55 11.95
CA LEU A 10 4.17 -13.98 13.06
C LEU A 10 4.75 -15.17 13.82
N SER A 11 5.27 -16.17 13.09
CA SER A 11 5.83 -17.41 13.64
C SER A 11 7.31 -17.32 14.03
N GLY A 12 7.94 -16.15 13.90
CA GLY A 12 9.38 -15.99 14.12
C GLY A 12 9.70 -14.77 14.98
N PRO A 13 10.20 -13.67 14.40
CA PRO A 13 10.69 -12.52 15.15
C PRO A 13 9.62 -11.91 16.07
N ARG A 14 8.34 -11.89 15.66
CA ARG A 14 7.27 -11.40 16.53
C ARG A 14 7.16 -12.23 17.80
N GLN A 15 7.10 -13.56 17.67
CA GLN A 15 6.96 -14.47 18.80
C GLN A 15 8.12 -14.28 19.80
N ALA A 16 9.34 -14.16 19.28
CA ALA A 16 10.53 -13.88 20.10
C ALA A 16 10.42 -12.54 20.85
N TRP A 17 9.99 -11.45 20.19
CA TRP A 17 9.90 -10.13 20.82
C TRP A 17 8.73 -10.00 21.81
N THR A 18 7.71 -10.85 21.72
CA THR A 18 6.55 -10.83 22.64
C THR A 18 6.58 -11.91 23.70
N ALA A 19 7.62 -12.75 23.75
CA ALA A 19 7.67 -13.92 24.64
C ALA A 19 7.49 -13.56 26.13
N GLY A 20 8.07 -12.45 26.60
CA GLY A 20 7.95 -11.98 27.99
C GLY A 20 6.81 -10.99 28.24
N LYS A 21 6.20 -10.45 27.19
CA LYS A 21 5.11 -9.46 27.29
C LYS A 21 4.18 -9.63 26.08
N PRO A 22 3.10 -10.41 26.22
CA PRO A 22 2.14 -10.60 25.14
C PRO A 22 1.56 -9.26 24.68
N SER A 23 1.45 -9.09 23.36
CA SER A 23 0.87 -7.88 22.74
C SER A 23 -0.24 -8.29 21.77
N PRO A 24 -1.42 -7.64 21.82
CA PRO A 24 -2.49 -7.88 20.85
C PRO A 24 -2.18 -7.25 19.48
N ALA A 25 -1.13 -6.43 19.37
CA ALA A 25 -0.76 -5.83 18.09
C ALA A 25 -0.16 -6.88 17.14
N VAL A 26 -0.56 -6.84 15.86
CA VAL A 26 0.06 -7.65 14.80
C VAL A 26 1.52 -7.23 14.64
N PHE A 27 1.77 -5.95 14.40
CA PHE A 27 3.12 -5.39 14.25
C PHE A 27 3.64 -4.81 15.56
N VAL A 28 4.80 -5.28 16.00
CA VAL A 28 5.47 -4.84 17.23
C VAL A 28 6.89 -4.37 16.94
N SER A 29 7.41 -3.51 17.80
CA SER A 29 8.81 -3.13 17.81
C SER A 29 9.68 -4.29 18.35
N ARG A 30 11.01 -4.18 18.20
CA ARG A 30 11.96 -5.13 18.81
C ARG A 30 11.85 -5.26 20.33
N ARG A 31 11.19 -4.29 20.99
CA ARG A 31 10.93 -4.29 22.44
C ARG A 31 9.60 -4.99 22.81
N GLY A 32 8.85 -5.48 21.84
CA GLY A 32 7.55 -6.13 22.05
C GLY A 32 6.33 -5.19 22.09
N ASP A 33 6.55 -3.87 22.20
CA ASP A 33 5.46 -2.89 22.19
C ASP A 33 4.88 -2.68 20.79
N ARG A 34 3.63 -2.19 20.71
CA ARG A 34 2.96 -1.82 19.44
C ARG A 34 3.86 -0.92 18.60
N LEU A 35 4.00 -1.24 17.31
CA LEU A 35 4.80 -0.43 16.40
C LEU A 35 4.19 0.97 16.26
N ALA A 36 4.97 2.01 16.57
CA ALA A 36 4.56 3.40 16.44
C ALA A 36 4.51 3.87 14.97
N ARG A 37 3.64 4.83 14.66
CA ARG A 37 3.47 5.40 13.32
C ARG A 37 4.78 5.96 12.76
N GLU A 38 5.54 6.68 13.56
CA GLU A 38 6.82 7.29 13.20
C GLU A 38 7.87 6.23 12.87
N SER A 39 7.77 5.05 13.50
CA SER A 39 8.65 3.91 13.19
C SER A 39 8.37 3.33 11.81
N VAL A 40 7.10 3.30 11.37
CA VAL A 40 6.75 2.89 10.00
C VAL A 40 7.35 3.85 8.98
N TRP A 41 7.26 5.17 9.23
CA TRP A 41 7.88 6.18 8.38
C TRP A 41 9.40 5.97 8.23
N ARG A 42 10.09 5.77 9.36
CA ARG A 42 11.54 5.51 9.34
C ARG A 42 11.90 4.21 8.63
N LEU A 43 11.12 3.14 8.83
CA LEU A 43 11.33 1.86 8.15
C LEU A 43 11.16 1.99 6.64
N VAL A 44 10.09 2.64 6.18
CA VAL A 44 9.84 2.84 4.75
C VAL A 44 10.96 3.66 4.12
N ARG A 45 11.39 4.75 4.76
CA ARG A 45 12.51 5.55 4.26
C ARG A 45 13.80 4.75 4.20
N HIS A 46 14.15 4.05 5.28
CA HIS A 46 15.36 3.24 5.34
C HIS A 46 15.41 2.20 4.22
N TRP A 47 14.32 1.46 3.99
CA TRP A 47 14.30 0.45 2.93
C TRP A 47 14.28 1.04 1.53
N ALA A 48 13.70 2.22 1.33
CA ALA A 48 13.80 2.95 0.07
C ALA A 48 15.25 3.37 -0.23
N GLU A 49 15.98 3.85 0.78
CA GLU A 49 17.40 4.19 0.66
C GLU A 49 18.24 2.95 0.33
N VAL A 50 18.04 1.84 1.06
CA VAL A 50 18.72 0.56 0.81
C VAL A 50 18.45 0.03 -0.60
N ALA A 51 17.22 0.20 -1.10
CA ALA A 51 16.83 -0.22 -2.44
C ALA A 51 17.20 0.80 -3.53
N ASN A 52 17.89 1.90 -3.21
CA ASN A 52 18.24 2.99 -4.12
C ASN A 52 17.03 3.55 -4.88
N VAL A 53 15.86 3.61 -4.23
CA VAL A 53 14.67 4.21 -4.83
C VAL A 53 14.84 5.73 -4.84
N PRO A 54 14.82 6.38 -6.02
CA PRO A 54 15.04 7.81 -6.10
C PRO A 54 13.88 8.60 -5.47
N GLY A 55 14.20 9.77 -4.91
CA GLY A 55 13.22 10.72 -4.38
C GLY A 55 12.75 10.44 -2.95
N ARG A 56 11.75 11.19 -2.50
CA ARG A 56 11.22 11.11 -1.12
C ARG A 56 10.15 10.03 -1.02
N VAL A 57 10.56 8.84 -0.58
CA VAL A 57 9.63 7.73 -0.31
C VAL A 57 9.04 7.85 1.10
N SER A 58 7.73 7.70 1.18
CA SER A 58 6.95 7.73 2.41
C SER A 58 5.85 6.67 2.36
N PRO A 59 5.19 6.37 3.50
CA PRO A 59 3.99 5.53 3.49
C PRO A 59 2.89 6.03 2.54
N HIS A 60 2.75 7.35 2.35
CA HIS A 60 1.79 7.91 1.39
C HIS A 60 2.21 7.67 -0.06
N THR A 61 3.50 7.87 -0.37
CA THR A 61 4.05 7.56 -1.71
C THR A 61 3.83 6.08 -2.04
N PHE A 62 4.12 5.19 -1.09
CA PHE A 62 3.93 3.74 -1.26
C PHE A 62 2.46 3.37 -1.49
N ARG A 63 1.53 3.99 -0.75
CA ARG A 63 0.08 3.81 -0.94
C ARG A 63 -0.37 4.30 -2.33
N HIS A 64 0.13 5.45 -2.76
CA HIS A 64 -0.21 6.01 -4.06
C HIS A 64 0.29 5.12 -5.20
N SER A 65 1.54 4.67 -5.15
CA SER A 65 2.08 3.72 -6.15
C SER A 65 1.27 2.44 -6.22
N PHE A 66 0.82 1.89 -5.09
CA PHE A 66 -0.07 0.72 -5.07
C PHE A 66 -1.43 1.01 -5.74
N ALA A 67 -2.03 2.17 -5.46
CA ALA A 67 -3.28 2.59 -6.07
C ALA A 67 -3.16 2.73 -7.60
N THR A 68 -2.14 3.46 -8.04
CA THR A 68 -1.85 3.67 -9.46
C THR A 68 -1.60 2.36 -10.18
N HIS A 69 -0.78 1.47 -9.59
CA HIS A 69 -0.48 0.17 -10.18
C HIS A 69 -1.73 -0.71 -10.35
N LEU A 70 -2.64 -0.72 -9.38
CA LEU A 70 -3.90 -1.45 -9.51
C LEU A 70 -4.77 -0.89 -10.65
N LEU A 71 -4.86 0.43 -10.78
CA LEU A 71 -5.67 1.07 -11.81
C LEU A 71 -5.08 0.88 -13.22
N GLU A 72 -3.77 1.00 -13.36
CA GLU A 72 -3.06 0.69 -14.61
C GLU A 72 -3.28 -0.77 -15.01
N GLY A 73 -3.32 -1.68 -14.03
CA GLY A 73 -3.68 -3.09 -14.20
C GLY A 73 -5.16 -3.35 -14.52
N GLY A 74 -5.99 -2.30 -14.60
CA GLY A 74 -7.42 -2.39 -14.94
C GLY A 74 -8.33 -2.72 -13.76
N ALA A 75 -7.86 -2.60 -12.51
CA ALA A 75 -8.73 -2.74 -11.35
C ALA A 75 -9.78 -1.62 -11.33
N ASP A 76 -11.01 -1.97 -10.94
CA ASP A 76 -12.09 -1.00 -10.79
C ASP A 76 -11.77 0.00 -9.67
N LEU A 77 -12.05 1.28 -9.92
CA LEU A 77 -11.76 2.36 -8.96
C LEU A 77 -12.43 2.15 -7.60
N ARG A 78 -13.66 1.64 -7.57
CA ARG A 78 -14.37 1.33 -6.32
C ARG A 78 -13.66 0.22 -5.55
N VAL A 79 -13.13 -0.78 -6.25
CA VAL A 79 -12.34 -1.86 -5.64
C VAL A 79 -11.06 -1.28 -5.01
N VAL A 80 -10.35 -0.41 -5.73
CA VAL A 80 -9.13 0.26 -5.20
C VAL A 80 -9.45 1.12 -3.98
N GLN A 81 -10.57 1.85 -3.99
CA GLN A 81 -11.03 2.65 -2.84
C GLN A 81 -11.35 1.79 -1.60
N THR A 82 -12.05 0.67 -1.79
CA THR A 82 -12.32 -0.28 -0.69
C THR A 82 -11.03 -0.84 -0.10
N LEU A 83 -10.06 -1.21 -0.94
CA LEU A 83 -8.79 -1.81 -0.51
C LEU A 83 -7.89 -0.82 0.25
N LEU A 84 -7.91 0.46 -0.12
CA LEU A 84 -7.09 1.49 0.52
C LEU A 84 -7.71 2.07 1.80
N GLY A 85 -9.00 1.76 2.02
CA GLY A 85 -9.87 2.40 2.99
C GLY A 85 -10.22 3.84 2.58
N HIS A 86 -11.38 4.34 3.04
CA HIS A 86 -11.84 5.72 2.80
C HIS A 86 -10.86 6.82 3.29
N ALA A 87 -9.76 6.44 3.93
CA ALA A 87 -8.74 7.32 4.49
C ALA A 87 -7.84 7.88 3.39
N SER A 88 -8.30 8.99 2.82
CA SER A 88 -7.52 9.98 2.06
C SER A 88 -6.69 9.40 0.92
N ILE A 89 -7.37 9.15 -0.19
CA ILE A 89 -6.82 9.42 -1.50
C ILE A 89 -6.88 10.94 -1.66
N SER A 90 -5.84 11.66 -1.23
CA SER A 90 -5.69 13.05 -1.67
C SER A 90 -5.74 13.02 -3.20
N THR A 91 -6.74 13.72 -3.75
CA THR A 91 -7.19 13.80 -5.16
C THR A 91 -8.24 12.78 -5.63
N THR A 92 -9.40 12.66 -4.97
CA THR A 92 -10.63 12.06 -5.57
C THR A 92 -10.90 12.57 -7.01
N GLN A 93 -10.50 13.81 -7.32
CA GLN A 93 -10.66 14.44 -8.62
C GLN A 93 -9.75 13.84 -9.72
N LEU A 94 -8.53 13.39 -9.42
CA LEU A 94 -7.61 12.82 -10.41
C LEU A 94 -8.05 11.44 -10.88
N TYR A 95 -8.68 10.66 -9.99
CA TYR A 95 -9.18 9.33 -10.33
C TYR A 95 -10.41 9.35 -11.23
N THR A 96 -11.23 10.41 -11.17
CA THR A 96 -12.33 10.63 -12.13
C THR A 96 -11.80 10.86 -13.55
N HIS A 97 -10.65 11.54 -13.69
CA HIS A 97 -10.05 11.78 -15.00
C HIS A 97 -9.44 10.52 -15.59
N LEU A 98 -8.80 9.67 -14.77
CA LEU A 98 -8.22 8.40 -15.21
C LEU A 98 -9.30 7.38 -15.63
N THR A 99 -10.46 7.33 -14.94
CA THR A 99 -11.60 6.55 -15.45
C THR A 99 -12.15 7.10 -16.75
N GLY A 100 -12.13 8.42 -16.98
CA GLY A 100 -12.56 9.04 -18.23
C GLY A 100 -11.69 8.67 -19.44
N GLU A 101 -10.37 8.66 -19.27
CA GLU A 101 -9.43 8.21 -20.32
C GLU A 101 -9.58 6.70 -20.60
N ARG A 102 -9.74 5.88 -19.56
CA ARG A 102 -9.95 4.44 -19.72
C ARG A 102 -11.33 4.10 -20.31
N LEU A 103 -12.38 4.83 -19.94
CA LEU A 103 -13.70 4.74 -20.58
C LEU A 103 -13.62 5.13 -22.05
N ARG A 104 -12.84 6.17 -22.40
CA ARG A 104 -12.58 6.49 -23.80
C ARG A 104 -11.82 5.37 -24.51
N GLU A 105 -10.76 4.82 -23.95
CA GLU A 105 -10.04 3.69 -24.57
C GLU A 105 -10.93 2.47 -24.78
N VAL A 106 -11.75 2.11 -23.79
CA VAL A 106 -12.72 1.01 -23.90
C VAL A 106 -13.80 1.34 -24.93
N TYR A 107 -14.31 2.57 -24.94
CA TYR A 107 -15.30 3.05 -25.91
C TYR A 107 -14.74 3.00 -27.33
N THR A 108 -13.55 3.54 -27.59
CA THR A 108 -12.89 3.53 -28.90
C THR A 108 -12.54 2.11 -29.36
N ARG A 109 -12.16 1.21 -28.44
CA ARG A 109 -11.87 -0.19 -28.76
C ARG A 109 -13.13 -1.01 -29.04
N ALA A 110 -14.24 -0.71 -28.38
CA ALA A 110 -15.53 -1.38 -28.59
C ALA A 110 -16.34 -0.78 -29.76
N HIS A 111 -16.11 0.49 -30.09
CA HIS A 111 -16.80 1.22 -31.16
C HIS A 111 -15.77 1.89 -32.09
N PRO A 112 -15.07 1.11 -32.95
CA PRO A 112 -13.99 1.61 -33.80
C PRO A 112 -14.42 2.58 -34.94
N ARG A 113 -15.65 3.12 -34.90
CA ARG A 113 -16.23 4.02 -35.92
C ARG A 113 -17.11 5.15 -35.37
N ALA A 114 -16.95 5.55 -34.10
CA ALA A 114 -17.60 6.73 -33.55
C ALA A 114 -16.78 8.00 -33.75
#